data_AF-W6VDH0-F1
#
_entry.id   AF-W6VDH0-F1
#
_cell.length_a   1.000
_cell.length_b   1.000
_cell.length_c   1.000
_cell.angle_alpha   90.00
_cell.angle_beta   90.00
_cell.angle_gamma   90.00
#
_symmetry.space_group_name_H-M   'P 1'
#
loop_
_entity.id
_entity.type
_entity.pdbx_description
1 polymer ?
#
loop_
_entity_poly.entity_id
_entity_poly.type
_entity_poly.pdbx_seq_one_letter_code
_entity_poly.pdbx_strand_id
1 'polypeptide(L)'
;MRIGPALAARAMPRYSHRFQDRESIMWVLNVAVIRPIFRRWLIAVSIGLFAVAGGVQAQISPQANQEIKGLLDFVERSECKFVRNGSEYPGPQARAHLEKKLNYLEGKNLVSSAEDFIDLAATKSSMSGKAYQVRCSTGVQPTSTWLKMELQRQRQLH
;
A
#
# COMPACT_ATOMS: atom_id res chain seq x y z
N MET A 1 -6.61 30.75 71.81
CA MET A 1 -6.96 31.75 70.79
C MET A 1 -5.78 31.91 69.83
N ARG A 2 -5.82 31.24 68.67
CA ARG A 2 -5.37 31.72 67.35
C ARG A 2 -5.59 30.59 66.34
N ILE A 3 -6.35 30.94 65.33
CA ILE A 3 -6.98 30.10 64.32
C ILE A 3 -5.98 30.01 63.16
N GLY A 4 -5.61 28.81 62.72
CA GLY A 4 -4.78 28.60 61.53
C GLY A 4 -5.65 28.48 60.27
N PRO A 5 -5.21 28.96 59.10
CA PRO A 5 -6.05 29.01 57.91
C PRO A 5 -6.10 27.67 57.18
N ALA A 6 -7.32 27.29 56.78
CA ALA A 6 -7.58 26.24 55.81
C ALA A 6 -7.34 26.77 54.39
N LEU A 7 -6.56 26.04 53.57
CA LEU A 7 -6.38 26.35 52.15
C LEU A 7 -6.59 25.09 51.30
N ALA A 8 -7.83 25.02 50.79
CA ALA A 8 -8.26 24.64 49.46
C ALA A 8 -7.60 23.44 48.77
N ALA A 9 -8.32 22.32 48.77
CA ALA A 9 -8.18 21.23 47.82
C ALA A 9 -8.51 21.72 46.39
N ARG A 10 -7.58 21.52 45.45
CA ARG A 10 -7.77 21.84 44.03
C ARG A 10 -8.44 20.64 43.34
N ALA A 11 -9.68 20.84 42.90
CA ALA A 11 -10.44 19.87 42.13
C ALA A 11 -9.84 19.68 40.72
N MET A 12 -9.69 18.42 40.30
CA MET A 12 -9.34 18.02 38.94
C MET A 12 -10.53 18.23 38.00
N PRO A 13 -10.34 18.70 36.75
CA PRO A 13 -11.42 18.78 35.78
C PRO A 13 -11.77 17.38 35.23
N ARG A 14 -13.04 16.99 35.39
CA ARG A 14 -13.66 15.87 34.66
C ARG A 14 -13.68 16.23 33.17
N TYR A 15 -12.88 15.53 32.37
CA TYR A 15 -13.02 15.53 30.92
C TYR A 15 -14.16 14.59 30.54
N SER A 16 -15.33 15.17 30.28
CA SER A 16 -16.50 14.48 29.73
C SER A 16 -16.72 14.93 28.30
N HIS A 17 -16.34 14.11 27.33
CA HIS A 17 -17.01 14.10 26.03
C HIS A 17 -17.34 12.67 25.64
N ARG A 18 -18.64 12.41 25.74
CA ARG A 18 -19.36 11.27 25.20
C ARG A 18 -19.80 11.65 23.78
N PHE A 19 -19.74 10.68 22.89
CA PHE A 19 -20.51 10.52 21.65
C PHE A 19 -20.03 11.16 20.35
N GLN A 20 -20.03 10.26 19.35
CA GLN A 20 -20.33 10.45 17.93
C GLN A 20 -19.23 11.05 17.07
N ASP A 21 -18.52 10.18 16.34
CA ASP A 21 -18.34 10.29 14.89
C ASP A 21 -17.96 8.91 14.33
N ARG A 22 -19.00 8.09 14.19
CA ARG A 22 -19.07 7.01 13.22
C ARG A 22 -19.54 7.64 11.90
N GLU A 23 -18.99 7.15 10.80
CA GLU A 23 -19.38 7.43 9.40
C GLU A 23 -18.89 8.78 8.83
N SER A 24 -17.94 8.73 7.86
CA SER A 24 -18.08 9.40 6.54
C SER A 24 -16.75 9.47 5.78
N ILE A 25 -16.27 8.35 5.24
CA ILE A 25 -15.75 8.32 3.86
C ILE A 25 -16.22 7.00 3.24
N MET A 26 -17.54 6.86 3.12
CA MET A 26 -18.12 5.94 2.17
C MET A 26 -17.76 6.43 0.76
N TRP A 27 -17.28 5.48 -0.02
CA TRP A 27 -17.24 5.51 -1.46
C TRP A 27 -18.67 5.72 -2.00
N VAL A 28 -19.06 6.98 -2.23
CA VAL A 28 -20.31 7.28 -2.92
C VAL A 28 -20.04 7.39 -4.41
N LEU A 29 -20.40 6.30 -5.06
CA LEU A 29 -20.71 6.17 -6.48
C LEU A 29 -21.60 7.34 -6.92
N ASN A 30 -21.15 8.17 -7.85
CA ASN A 30 -22.04 9.01 -8.63
C ASN A 30 -22.40 8.26 -9.92
N VAL A 31 -23.50 7.50 -9.84
CA VAL A 31 -24.18 6.94 -11.02
C VAL A 31 -25.48 7.73 -11.24
N ALA A 32 -25.55 8.30 -12.44
CA ALA A 32 -26.74 8.64 -13.23
C ALA A 32 -27.73 9.70 -12.72
N VAL A 33 -27.76 10.84 -13.42
CA VAL A 33 -29.02 11.33 -14.02
C VAL A 33 -28.74 11.78 -15.45
N ILE A 34 -29.11 10.90 -16.38
CA ILE A 34 -29.24 11.14 -17.81
C ILE A 34 -30.35 12.17 -18.01
N ARG A 35 -30.02 13.38 -18.50
CA ARG A 35 -31.01 14.34 -18.97
C ARG A 35 -31.28 14.09 -20.46
N PRO A 36 -32.49 13.68 -20.88
CA PRO A 36 -32.79 13.41 -22.27
C PRO A 36 -32.99 14.74 -23.01
N ILE A 37 -31.95 15.24 -23.68
CA ILE A 37 -32.09 16.31 -24.67
C ILE A 37 -32.31 15.67 -26.05
N PHE A 38 -33.39 14.88 -26.16
CA PHE A 38 -33.94 14.54 -27.48
C PHE A 38 -34.72 15.75 -27.98
N ARG A 39 -34.00 16.74 -28.53
CA ARG A 39 -34.58 17.75 -29.41
C ARG A 39 -33.83 17.76 -30.75
N ARG A 40 -34.11 16.70 -31.51
CA ARG A 40 -34.39 16.74 -32.96
C ARG A 40 -33.54 17.75 -33.76
N TRP A 41 -32.36 17.31 -34.19
CA TRP A 41 -31.80 17.71 -35.49
C TRP A 41 -31.40 16.42 -36.21
N LEU A 42 -32.07 16.15 -37.33
CA LEU A 42 -31.82 15.06 -38.26
C LEU A 42 -30.82 15.52 -39.33
N ILE A 43 -30.15 14.51 -39.95
CA ILE A 43 -29.42 14.52 -41.24
C ILE A 43 -28.00 15.17 -41.15
N ALA A 44 -26.86 14.58 -41.53
CA ALA A 44 -26.54 13.49 -42.46
C ALA A 44 -25.16 12.85 -42.12
N VAL A 45 -25.05 11.55 -42.43
CA VAL A 45 -23.88 10.85 -43.04
C VAL A 45 -22.46 11.29 -42.62
N SER A 46 -21.77 10.43 -41.85
CA SER A 46 -20.41 9.94 -42.21
C SER A 46 -19.89 8.93 -41.17
N ILE A 47 -19.83 7.66 -41.61
CA ILE A 47 -18.85 6.61 -41.29
C ILE A 47 -18.31 6.66 -39.86
N GLY A 48 -18.95 5.85 -39.00
CA GLY A 48 -18.41 5.47 -37.72
C GLY A 48 -17.13 4.65 -37.88
N LEU A 49 -15.99 5.30 -37.69
CA LEU A 49 -14.73 4.66 -37.33
C LEU A 49 -14.27 5.23 -35.99
N PHE A 50 -15.06 4.97 -34.94
CA PHE A 50 -14.54 5.08 -33.58
C PHE A 50 -13.59 3.90 -33.38
N ALA A 51 -12.32 4.11 -33.72
CA ALA A 51 -11.25 3.21 -33.30
C ALA A 51 -11.24 3.22 -31.77
N VAL A 52 -11.82 2.18 -31.17
CA VAL A 52 -11.67 1.91 -29.74
C VAL A 52 -10.20 1.57 -29.54
N ALA A 53 -9.40 2.59 -29.21
CA ALA A 53 -8.08 2.41 -28.65
C ALA A 53 -8.26 1.79 -27.25
N GLY A 54 -8.41 0.46 -27.22
CA GLY A 54 -8.34 -0.30 -25.98
C GLY A 54 -6.97 -0.04 -25.36
N GLY A 55 -6.94 0.63 -24.21
CA GLY A 55 -5.72 0.81 -23.45
C GLY A 55 -5.14 -0.57 -23.13
N VAL A 56 -3.92 -0.83 -23.57
CA VAL A 56 -3.15 -2.00 -23.15
C VAL A 56 -3.04 -1.96 -21.64
N GLN A 57 -3.76 -2.86 -20.96
CA GLN A 57 -3.61 -3.06 -19.53
C GLN A 57 -2.26 -3.74 -19.32
N ALA A 58 -1.37 -3.13 -18.54
CA ALA A 58 -0.13 -3.76 -18.11
C ALA A 58 -0.49 -4.91 -17.14
N GLN A 59 -0.71 -6.10 -17.68
CA GLN A 59 -0.91 -7.30 -16.90
C GLN A 59 0.46 -7.89 -16.53
N ILE A 60 0.66 -8.18 -15.24
CA ILE A 60 1.88 -8.84 -14.77
C ILE A 60 1.98 -10.21 -15.47
N SER A 61 3.15 -10.49 -16.05
CA SER A 61 3.37 -11.77 -16.73
C SER A 61 3.32 -12.93 -15.73
N PRO A 62 2.93 -14.15 -16.16
CA PRO A 62 2.95 -15.33 -15.28
C PRO A 62 4.31 -15.56 -14.61
N GLN A 63 5.40 -15.29 -15.32
CA GLN A 63 6.76 -15.37 -14.80
C GLN A 63 7.00 -14.34 -13.68
N ALA A 64 6.66 -13.07 -13.91
CA ALA A 64 6.83 -12.03 -12.91
C ALA A 64 5.99 -12.31 -11.65
N ASN A 65 4.77 -12.82 -11.81
CA ASN A 65 3.92 -13.26 -10.69
C ASN A 65 4.60 -14.38 -9.88
N GLN A 66 5.19 -15.37 -10.55
CA GLN A 66 5.91 -16.46 -9.87
C GLN A 66 7.13 -15.94 -9.11
N GLU A 67 7.92 -15.05 -9.71
CA GLU A 67 9.08 -14.41 -9.08
C GLU A 67 8.67 -13.59 -7.83
N ILE A 68 7.65 -12.74 -7.96
CA ILE A 68 7.12 -11.95 -6.83
C ILE A 68 6.63 -12.85 -5.70
N LYS A 69 5.89 -13.91 -6.02
CA LYS A 69 5.46 -14.89 -5.03
C LYS A 69 6.66 -15.54 -4.32
N GLY A 70 7.69 -15.93 -5.08
CA GLY A 70 8.92 -16.48 -4.52
C GLY A 70 9.60 -15.52 -3.55
N LEU A 71 9.68 -14.22 -3.90
CA LEU A 71 10.21 -13.19 -3.02
C LEU A 71 9.39 -13.02 -1.73
N LEU A 72 8.06 -13.01 -1.82
CA LEU A 72 7.18 -12.93 -0.64
C LEU A 72 7.33 -14.15 0.27
N ASP A 73 7.40 -15.35 -0.31
CA ASP A 73 7.64 -16.61 0.43
C ASP A 73 9.02 -16.60 1.11
N PHE A 74 10.05 -16.04 0.45
CA PHE A 74 11.38 -15.87 1.04
C PHE A 74 11.37 -14.90 2.23
N VAL A 75 10.67 -13.77 2.12
CA VAL A 75 10.51 -12.81 3.22
C VAL A 75 9.82 -13.47 4.41
N GLU A 76 8.76 -14.24 4.16
CA GLU A 76 7.97 -14.90 5.21
C GLU A 76 8.79 -15.90 6.02
N ARG A 77 9.58 -16.72 5.34
CA ARG A 77 10.38 -17.80 5.94
C ARG A 77 11.74 -17.34 6.46
N SER A 78 12.09 -16.07 6.25
CA SER A 78 13.38 -15.54 6.70
C SER A 78 13.40 -15.36 8.21
N GLU A 79 14.51 -15.75 8.83
CA GLU A 79 14.81 -15.45 10.24
C GLU A 79 15.25 -13.98 10.44
N CYS A 80 15.47 -13.22 9.36
CA CYS A 80 15.85 -11.82 9.44
C CYS A 80 14.68 -10.94 9.93
N LYS A 81 14.99 -9.91 10.71
CA LYS A 81 14.00 -8.90 11.13
C LYS A 81 13.88 -7.80 10.07
N PHE A 82 12.67 -7.55 9.62
CA PHE A 82 12.37 -6.48 8.68
C PHE A 82 12.23 -5.16 9.43
N VAL A 83 13.02 -4.15 9.07
CA VAL A 83 13.03 -2.84 9.72
C VAL A 83 12.30 -1.83 8.84
N ARG A 84 11.21 -1.27 9.36
CA ARG A 84 10.43 -0.21 8.73
C ARG A 84 10.25 0.95 9.69
N ASN A 85 10.69 2.14 9.27
CA ASN A 85 10.61 3.38 10.06
C ASN A 85 11.22 3.27 11.47
N GLY A 86 12.22 2.40 11.65
CA GLY A 86 12.88 2.16 12.92
C GLY A 86 12.25 1.06 13.78
N SER A 87 11.12 0.50 13.38
CA SER A 87 10.50 -0.66 14.06
C SER A 87 10.85 -1.96 13.36
N GLU A 88 11.07 -3.01 14.13
CA GLU A 88 11.35 -4.36 13.66
C GLU A 88 10.09 -5.22 13.57
N TYR A 89 10.00 -6.03 12.51
CA TYR A 89 8.87 -6.91 12.22
C TYR A 89 9.39 -8.30 11.83
N PRO A 90 8.74 -9.39 12.28
CA PRO A 90 9.06 -10.74 11.84
C PRO A 90 8.62 -10.99 10.39
N GLY A 91 9.19 -12.01 9.75
CA GLY A 91 8.93 -12.39 8.35
C GLY A 91 7.45 -12.41 7.95
N PRO A 92 6.54 -13.09 8.68
CA PRO A 92 5.12 -13.12 8.32
C PRO A 92 4.44 -11.74 8.31
N GLN A 93 4.81 -10.86 9.25
CA GLN A 93 4.27 -9.50 9.27
C GLN A 93 4.86 -8.64 8.13
N ALA A 94 6.14 -8.86 7.80
CA ALA A 94 6.78 -8.21 6.67
C ALA A 94 6.14 -8.64 5.34
N ARG A 95 5.91 -9.94 5.13
CA ARG A 95 5.17 -10.47 3.98
C ARG A 95 3.83 -9.79 3.83
N ALA A 96 2.99 -9.82 4.87
CA ALA A 96 1.66 -9.23 4.82
C ALA A 96 1.68 -7.73 4.49
N HIS A 97 2.68 -6.99 5.01
CA HIS A 97 2.86 -5.58 4.68
C HIS A 97 3.25 -5.36 3.21
N LEU A 98 4.18 -6.16 2.68
CA LEU A 98 4.61 -6.07 1.29
C LEU A 98 3.50 -6.49 0.32
N GLU A 99 2.77 -7.55 0.63
CA GLU A 99 1.63 -8.05 -0.14
C GLU A 99 0.49 -7.02 -0.20
N LYS A 100 0.14 -6.40 0.93
CA LYS A 100 -0.82 -5.30 0.94
C LYS A 100 -0.40 -4.15 0.01
N LYS A 101 0.90 -3.85 -0.02
CA LYS A 101 1.44 -2.78 -0.86
C LYS A 101 1.49 -3.16 -2.33
N LEU A 102 1.83 -4.42 -2.65
CA LEU A 102 1.73 -4.99 -3.99
C LEU A 102 0.31 -4.87 -4.52
N ASN A 103 -0.70 -5.35 -3.79
CA ASN A 103 -2.12 -5.29 -4.20
C ASN A 103 -2.57 -3.86 -4.51
N TYR A 104 -2.11 -2.88 -3.72
CA TYR A 104 -2.38 -1.47 -4.00
C TYR A 104 -1.77 -0.99 -5.32
N LEU A 105 -0.53 -1.39 -5.61
CA LEU A 105 0.19 -1.00 -6.82
C LEU A 105 -0.35 -1.71 -8.07
N GLU A 106 -0.75 -2.97 -7.94
CA GLU A 106 -1.43 -3.74 -9.00
C GLU A 106 -2.77 -3.09 -9.37
N GLY A 107 -3.57 -2.69 -8.38
CA GLY A 107 -4.80 -1.92 -8.61
C GLY A 107 -4.57 -0.54 -9.27
N LYS A 108 -3.32 -0.09 -9.37
CA LYS A 108 -2.90 1.13 -10.07
C LYS A 108 -2.14 0.84 -11.37
N ASN A 109 -1.98 -0.43 -11.76
CA ASN A 109 -1.18 -0.86 -12.92
C ASN A 109 0.28 -0.34 -12.87
N LEU A 110 0.88 -0.28 -11.68
CA LEU A 110 2.24 0.24 -11.49
C LEU A 110 3.31 -0.85 -11.39
N VAL A 111 2.92 -2.12 -11.31
CA VAL A 111 3.83 -3.25 -11.22
C VAL A 111 3.67 -4.09 -12.47
N SER A 112 4.76 -4.28 -13.20
CA SER A 112 4.81 -5.12 -14.40
C SER A 112 5.88 -6.22 -14.31
N SER A 113 6.82 -6.07 -13.38
CA SER A 113 7.97 -6.95 -13.15
C SER A 113 8.23 -7.19 -11.66
N ALA A 114 9.05 -8.20 -11.34
CA ALA A 114 9.52 -8.42 -9.97
C ALA A 114 10.40 -7.26 -9.48
N GLU A 115 11.16 -6.64 -10.37
CA GLU A 115 11.93 -5.43 -10.12
C GLU A 115 11.04 -4.25 -9.70
N ASP A 116 9.90 -4.03 -10.40
CA ASP A 116 8.94 -2.99 -10.00
C ASP A 116 8.39 -3.25 -8.60
N PHE A 117 8.07 -4.51 -8.27
CA PHE A 117 7.67 -4.87 -6.91
C PHE A 117 8.76 -4.52 -5.89
N ILE A 118 10.02 -4.86 -6.15
CA ILE A 118 11.12 -4.56 -5.24
C ILE A 118 11.27 -3.04 -5.05
N ASP A 119 11.30 -2.29 -6.14
CA ASP A 119 11.61 -0.87 -6.13
C ASP A 119 10.43 -0.04 -5.58
N LEU A 120 9.19 -0.36 -5.95
CA LEU A 120 8.00 0.39 -5.57
C LEU A 120 7.41 -0.10 -4.24
N ALA A 121 7.37 -1.41 -3.98
CA ALA A 121 6.75 -1.98 -2.78
C ALA A 121 7.78 -2.19 -1.66
N ALA A 122 8.91 -2.83 -1.96
CA ALA A 122 9.78 -3.40 -0.93
C ALA A 122 11.01 -2.55 -0.55
N THR A 123 11.24 -1.40 -1.17
CA THR A 123 12.45 -0.60 -0.88
C THR A 123 12.25 0.47 0.19
N LYS A 124 11.08 1.13 0.23
CA LYS A 124 10.84 2.26 1.15
C LYS A 124 9.37 2.44 1.51
N SER A 125 9.15 3.16 2.62
CA SER A 125 7.83 3.59 3.06
C SER A 125 7.25 4.62 2.10
N SER A 126 6.06 4.37 1.55
CA SER A 126 5.38 5.38 0.70
C SER A 126 4.95 6.61 1.49
N MET A 127 4.68 6.47 2.79
CA MET A 127 4.22 7.57 3.64
C MET A 127 5.36 8.47 4.12
N SER A 128 6.52 7.88 4.45
CA SER A 128 7.64 8.60 5.09
C SER A 128 8.88 8.71 4.22
N GLY A 129 8.94 8.02 3.08
CA GLY A 129 10.10 7.96 2.19
C GLY A 129 11.30 7.17 2.72
N LYS A 130 11.30 6.76 4.00
CA LYS A 130 12.43 6.07 4.62
C LYS A 130 12.64 4.68 4.02
N ALA A 131 13.90 4.36 3.70
CA ALA A 131 14.30 3.05 3.20
C ALA A 131 14.06 1.95 4.24
N TYR A 132 13.68 0.78 3.76
CA TYR A 132 13.59 -0.43 4.56
C TYR A 132 14.95 -1.12 4.63
N GLN A 133 15.14 -1.87 5.71
CA GLN A 133 16.33 -2.69 5.93
C GLN A 133 15.91 -4.06 6.43
N VAL A 134 16.80 -5.02 6.31
CA VAL A 134 16.70 -6.30 7.02
C VAL A 134 17.90 -6.46 7.95
N ARG A 135 17.62 -6.96 9.16
CA ARG A 135 18.62 -7.30 10.17
C ARG A 135 18.69 -8.81 10.26
N CYS A 136 19.74 -9.37 9.70
CA CYS A 136 20.06 -10.79 9.75
C CYS A 136 21.18 -11.02 10.77
N SER A 137 21.43 -12.28 11.14
CA SER A 137 22.59 -12.65 11.98
C SER A 137 23.93 -12.24 11.35
N THR A 138 23.98 -12.17 10.02
CA THR A 138 25.14 -11.76 9.23
C THR A 138 25.33 -10.24 9.15
N GLY A 139 24.35 -9.45 9.61
CA GLY A 139 24.41 -7.99 9.59
C GLY A 139 23.15 -7.32 9.07
N VAL A 140 23.25 -6.01 8.87
CA VAL A 140 22.16 -5.15 8.38
C VAL A 140 22.39 -4.83 6.91
N GLN A 141 21.35 -4.97 6.08
CA GLN A 141 21.42 -4.62 4.66
C GLN A 141 20.12 -3.96 4.17
N PRO A 142 20.16 -3.14 3.11
CA PRO A 142 18.96 -2.62 2.46
C PRO A 142 18.08 -3.74 1.93
N THR A 143 16.75 -3.61 2.11
CA THR A 143 15.80 -4.60 1.58
C THR A 143 15.87 -4.70 0.05
N SER A 144 16.17 -3.60 -0.65
CA SER A 144 16.33 -3.58 -2.10
C SER A 144 17.44 -4.53 -2.57
N THR A 145 18.64 -4.40 -2.02
CA THR A 145 19.79 -5.27 -2.33
C THR A 145 19.48 -6.71 -1.97
N TRP A 146 18.93 -6.93 -0.78
CA TRP A 146 18.59 -8.26 -0.29
C TRP A 146 17.61 -9.02 -1.20
N LEU A 147 16.52 -8.38 -1.64
CA LEU A 147 15.54 -9.00 -2.53
C LEU A 147 16.03 -9.10 -3.97
N LYS A 148 16.87 -8.18 -4.46
CA LYS A 148 17.46 -8.30 -5.81
C LYS A 148 18.40 -9.50 -5.89
N MET A 149 19.21 -9.74 -4.85
CA MET A 149 20.05 -10.95 -4.79
C MET A 149 19.21 -12.22 -4.80
N GLU A 150 18.13 -12.24 -4.00
CA GLU A 150 17.22 -13.39 -3.98
C GLU A 150 16.53 -13.61 -5.33
N LEU A 151 16.09 -12.54 -6.00
CA LEU A 151 15.47 -12.64 -7.33
C LEU A 151 16.44 -13.29 -8.35
N GLN A 152 17.71 -12.89 -8.34
CA GLN A 152 18.72 -13.51 -9.20
C GLN A 152 18.93 -14.98 -8.84
N ARG A 153 18.95 -15.33 -7.55
CA ARG A 153 19.04 -16.72 -7.09
C ARG A 153 17.87 -17.57 -7.60
N GLN A 154 16.63 -17.05 -7.57
CA GLN A 154 15.45 -17.75 -8.09
C GLN A 154 15.57 -18.02 -9.60
N ARG A 155 16.05 -17.04 -10.37
CA ARG A 155 16.24 -17.18 -11.82
C ARG A 155 17.35 -18.15 -12.23
N GLN A 156 18.32 -18.43 -11.34
CA GLN A 156 19.38 -19.41 -11.59
C GLN A 156 18.95 -20.86 -11.32
N LEU A 157 17.85 -21.05 -10.59
CA LEU A 157 17.35 -22.38 -10.21
C LEU A 157 16.33 -22.95 -11.20
N HIS A 158 15.92 -22.17 -12.19
CA HIS A 158 15.02 -22.54 -13.28
C HIS A 158 15.77 -22.50 -14.61
#